data_AF-A0A934MTC9-F1
#
_entry.id   AF-A0A934MTC9-F1
#
_cell.length_a   1.000
_cell.length_b   1.000
_cell.length_c   1.000
_cell.angle_alpha   90.00
_cell.angle_beta   90.00
_cell.angle_gamma   90.00
#
_symmetry.space_group_name_H-M   'P 1'
#
loop_
_entity.id
_entity.type
_entity.pdbx_description
1 polymer ?
#
loop_
_entity_poly.entity_id
_entity_poly.type
_entity_poly.pdbx_seq_one_letter_code
_entity_poly.pdbx_strand_id
1 'polypeptide(L)'
;MSEQVQTIDFDVRFDEVLQKNLEQSVDEELLKSDLESAGLNSISFVKLIVALEHEFDVEFEDEVLIPDNFSTLEQFKESVKRFIEQRSA
;
A
#
# COMPACT_ATOMS: atom_id res chain seq x y z
N MET A 1 -3.27 28.38 -4.05
CA MET A 1 -3.30 27.25 -5.00
C MET A 1 -2.16 26.33 -4.62
N SER A 2 -2.33 25.53 -3.58
CA SER A 2 -1.22 24.75 -3.03
C SER A 2 -1.73 23.73 -2.01
N GLU A 3 -2.62 22.84 -2.44
CA GLU A 3 -3.13 21.73 -1.62
C GLU A 3 -3.23 20.40 -2.39
N GLN A 4 -2.68 20.32 -3.62
CA GLN A 4 -2.87 19.15 -4.51
C GLN A 4 -1.57 18.39 -4.81
N VAL A 5 -0.46 18.67 -4.12
CA VAL A 5 0.85 18.07 -4.45
C VAL A 5 1.11 16.74 -3.70
N GLN A 6 0.37 16.42 -2.62
CA GLN A 6 0.69 15.24 -1.80
C GLN A 6 0.11 13.90 -2.33
N THR A 7 -0.94 13.91 -3.16
CA THR A 7 -1.68 12.68 -3.50
C THR A 7 -1.16 11.94 -4.73
N ILE A 8 -0.48 12.64 -5.65
CA ILE A 8 0.03 12.04 -6.89
C ILE A 8 1.30 11.22 -6.61
N ASP A 9 2.17 11.69 -5.70
CA ASP A 9 3.38 10.98 -5.31
C ASP A 9 3.08 9.65 -4.61
N PHE A 10 2.04 9.57 -3.78
CA PHE A 10 1.69 8.33 -3.09
C PHE A 10 1.38 7.19 -4.05
N ASP A 11 0.55 7.45 -5.05
CA ASP A 11 0.09 6.41 -5.98
C ASP A 11 1.26 5.81 -6.76
N VAL A 12 2.14 6.68 -7.26
CA VAL A 12 3.36 6.29 -7.99
C VAL A 12 4.31 5.51 -7.09
N ARG A 13 4.56 5.99 -5.87
CA ARG A 13 5.48 5.34 -4.92
C ARG A 13 4.95 4.00 -4.46
N PHE A 14 3.66 3.90 -4.18
CA PHE A 14 3.00 2.66 -3.82
C PHE A 14 3.14 1.65 -4.94
N ASP A 15 2.87 2.06 -6.19
CA ASP A 15 3.03 1.21 -7.37
C ASP A 15 4.47 0.70 -7.53
N GLU A 16 5.47 1.57 -7.37
CA GLU A 16 6.88 1.19 -7.41
C GLU A 16 7.26 0.16 -6.34
N VAL A 17 6.76 0.35 -5.12
CA VAL A 17 7.01 -0.57 -4.01
C VAL A 17 6.33 -1.91 -4.25
N LEU A 18 5.11 -1.91 -4.78
CA LEU A 18 4.41 -3.15 -5.15
C LEU A 18 5.11 -3.87 -6.28
N GLN A 19 5.44 -3.19 -7.37
CA GLN A 19 6.11 -3.78 -8.52
C GLN A 19 7.44 -4.44 -8.12
N LYS A 20 8.18 -3.85 -7.17
CA LYS A 20 9.39 -4.43 -6.60
C LYS A 20 9.13 -5.68 -5.74
N ASN A 21 8.02 -5.72 -5.01
CA ASN A 21 7.69 -6.83 -4.12
C ASN A 21 7.01 -8.00 -4.83
N LEU A 22 6.21 -7.70 -5.86
CA LEU A 22 5.40 -8.66 -6.59
C LEU A 22 6.04 -9.13 -7.90
N GLU A 23 7.14 -8.49 -8.32
CA GLU A 23 7.86 -8.76 -9.57
C GLU A 23 6.93 -8.77 -10.81
N GLN A 24 5.81 -8.05 -10.74
CA GLN A 24 4.76 -8.00 -11.76
C GLN A 24 4.22 -6.57 -11.87
N SER A 25 3.58 -6.27 -13.00
CA SER A 25 2.91 -4.99 -13.21
C SER A 25 1.67 -4.88 -12.32
N VAL A 26 1.48 -3.70 -11.72
CA VAL A 26 0.25 -3.38 -11.00
C VAL A 26 -0.74 -2.78 -11.98
N ASP A 27 -1.83 -3.50 -12.22
CA ASP A 27 -2.93 -3.08 -13.10
C ASP A 27 -4.24 -2.93 -12.31
N GLU A 28 -5.24 -2.27 -12.89
CA GLU A 28 -6.56 -2.11 -12.24
C GLU A 28 -7.22 -3.44 -11.85
N GLU A 29 -6.94 -4.52 -12.58
CA GLU A 29 -7.43 -5.86 -12.25
C GLU A 29 -6.78 -6.40 -10.98
N LEU A 30 -5.47 -6.15 -10.79
CA LEU A 30 -4.72 -6.53 -9.61
C LEU A 30 -5.17 -5.76 -8.37
N LEU A 31 -5.53 -4.48 -8.53
CA LEU A 31 -6.09 -3.68 -7.43
C LEU A 31 -7.44 -4.22 -6.95
N LYS A 32 -8.26 -4.73 -7.89
CA LYS A 32 -9.57 -5.32 -7.60
C LYS A 32 -9.50 -6.75 -7.09
N SER A 33 -8.36 -7.42 -7.25
CA SER A 33 -8.16 -8.78 -6.76
C SER A 33 -7.81 -8.78 -5.27
N ASP A 34 -8.05 -9.93 -4.64
CA ASP A 34 -7.63 -10.17 -3.27
C ASP A 34 -6.10 -10.18 -3.15
N LEU A 35 -5.57 -9.87 -1.97
CA LEU A 35 -4.12 -9.82 -1.75
C LEU A 35 -3.43 -11.14 -2.11
N GLU A 36 -4.04 -12.27 -1.75
CA GLU A 36 -3.54 -13.59 -2.13
C GLU A 36 -3.49 -13.77 -3.65
N SER A 37 -4.55 -13.35 -4.35
CA SER A 37 -4.65 -13.38 -5.81
C SER A 37 -3.64 -12.45 -6.49
N ALA A 38 -3.29 -11.34 -5.83
CA ALA A 38 -2.25 -10.43 -6.28
C ALA A 38 -0.82 -10.96 -6.06
N GLY A 39 -0.66 -12.11 -5.39
CA GLY A 39 0.64 -12.68 -5.03
C GLY A 39 1.21 -12.15 -3.71
N LEU A 40 0.41 -11.41 -2.92
CA LEU A 40 0.76 -10.97 -1.58
C LEU A 40 0.37 -12.04 -0.55
N ASN A 41 1.34 -12.87 -0.20
CA ASN A 41 1.24 -13.76 0.96
C ASN A 41 1.54 -12.99 2.26
N SER A 42 1.20 -13.55 3.43
CA SER A 42 1.44 -12.90 4.73
C SER A 42 2.88 -12.39 4.91
N ILE A 43 3.88 -13.11 4.39
CA ILE A 43 5.29 -12.69 4.46
C ILE A 43 5.58 -11.53 3.50
N SER A 44 5.13 -11.63 2.25
CA SER A 44 5.31 -10.58 1.23
C SER A 44 4.56 -9.30 1.62
N PHE A 45 3.41 -9.45 2.28
CA PHE A 45 2.62 -8.35 2.81
C PHE A 45 3.33 -7.61 3.94
N VAL A 46 3.89 -8.34 4.93
CA VAL A 46 4.69 -7.70 5.98
C VAL A 46 5.91 -6.98 5.38
N LYS A 47 6.59 -7.57 4.39
CA LYS A 47 7.69 -6.89 3.68
C LYS A 47 7.22 -5.63 2.95
N LEU A 48 6.04 -5.68 2.34
CA LEU A 48 5.42 -4.54 1.69
C LEU A 48 5.18 -3.43 2.70
N ILE A 49 4.59 -3.76 3.86
CA ILE A 49 4.35 -2.79 4.93
C ILE A 49 5.66 -2.14 5.37
N VAL A 50 6.67 -2.93 5.72
CA VAL A 50 7.98 -2.41 6.16
C VAL A 50 8.64 -1.53 5.09
N ALA A 51 8.47 -1.87 3.80
CA ALA A 51 8.97 -1.03 2.71
C ALA A 51 8.21 0.30 2.62
N LEU A 52 6.89 0.29 2.83
CA LEU A 52 6.06 1.49 2.89
C LEU A 52 6.40 2.35 4.12
N GLU A 53 6.62 1.75 5.29
CA GLU A 53 7.09 2.43 6.50
C GLU A 53 8.37 3.21 6.23
N HIS A 54 9.33 2.57 5.58
CA HIS A 54 10.61 3.19 5.24
C HIS A 54 10.51 4.22 4.10
N GLU A 55 9.65 4.02 3.11
CA GLU A 55 9.49 4.97 1.99
C GLU A 55 8.72 6.23 2.42
N PHE A 56 7.71 6.08 3.28
CA PHE A 56 6.86 7.18 3.74
C PHE A 56 7.25 7.72 5.13
N ASP A 57 8.28 7.15 5.77
CA ASP A 57 8.71 7.47 7.14
C ASP A 57 7.56 7.39 8.16
N VAL A 58 6.78 6.31 8.06
CA VAL A 58 5.62 6.02 8.93
C VAL A 58 5.80 4.70 9.67
N GLU A 59 5.00 4.49 10.72
CA GLU A 59 4.98 3.25 11.49
C GLU A 59 3.52 2.77 11.54
N PHE A 60 3.23 1.60 10.98
CA PHE A 60 1.88 1.04 10.96
C PHE A 60 1.65 0.15 12.20
N GLU A 61 0.41 0.12 12.68
CA GLU A 61 0.03 -0.74 13.80
C GLU A 61 -0.09 -2.21 13.34
N ASP A 62 0.05 -3.15 14.28
CA ASP A 62 -0.06 -4.59 14.03
C ASP A 62 -1.37 -4.98 13.33
N GLU A 63 -2.46 -4.23 13.53
CA GLU A 63 -3.74 -4.46 12.85
C GLU A 63 -3.65 -4.26 11.33
N VAL A 64 -2.76 -3.38 10.86
CA VAL A 64 -2.50 -3.16 9.44
C VAL A 64 -1.59 -4.24 8.87
N LEU A 65 -0.78 -4.92 9.71
CA LEU A 65 0.07 -6.05 9.31
C LEU A 65 -0.71 -7.34 9.01
N ILE A 66 -2.02 -7.35 9.25
CA ILE A 66 -2.88 -8.50 9.03
C ILE A 66 -3.53 -8.38 7.64
N PRO A 67 -3.07 -9.13 6.63
CA PRO A 67 -3.66 -9.08 5.28
C PRO A 67 -5.14 -9.51 5.28
N ASP A 68 -5.57 -10.31 6.25
CA ASP A 68 -6.97 -10.75 6.44
C ASP A 68 -7.93 -9.57 6.71
N ASN A 69 -7.43 -8.45 7.22
CA ASN A 69 -8.23 -7.24 7.42
C ASN A 69 -8.58 -6.53 6.10
N PHE A 70 -7.93 -6.89 4.99
CA PHE A 70 -8.12 -6.27 3.70
C PHE A 70 -8.66 -7.31 2.71
N SER A 71 -9.81 -7.04 2.09
CA SER A 71 -10.34 -7.96 1.08
C SER A 71 -9.68 -7.77 -0.28
N THR A 72 -9.22 -6.56 -0.61
CA THR A 72 -8.62 -6.25 -1.91
C THR A 72 -7.41 -5.35 -1.75
N LEU A 73 -6.53 -5.39 -2.75
CA LEU A 73 -5.34 -4.55 -2.77
C LEU A 73 -5.70 -3.05 -2.83
N GLU A 74 -6.79 -2.70 -3.53
CA GLU A 74 -7.34 -1.34 -3.55
C GLU A 74 -7.72 -0.84 -2.15
N GLN A 75 -8.39 -1.68 -1.35
CA GLN A 75 -8.75 -1.32 0.04
C GLN A 75 -7.51 -1.12 0.91
N PHE A 76 -6.48 -1.94 0.71
CA PHE A 76 -5.20 -1.76 1.40
C PHE A 76 -4.55 -0.42 1.01
N LYS A 77 -4.46 -0.13 -0.30
CA LYS A 77 -3.92 1.14 -0.82
C LYS A 77 -4.63 2.37 -0.26
N GLU A 78 -5.97 2.35 -0.28
CA GLU A 78 -6.80 3.42 0.28
C GLU A 78 -6.58 3.57 1.80
N SER A 79 -6.48 2.47 2.53
CA SER A 79 -6.21 2.48 3.97
C SER A 79 -4.85 3.09 4.31
N VAL A 80 -3.81 2.67 3.58
CA VAL A 80 -2.47 3.23 3.72
C VAL A 80 -2.45 4.73 3.40
N LYS A 81 -3.09 5.13 2.29
CA LYS A 81 -3.20 6.53 1.89
C LYS A 81 -3.84 7.37 3.00
N ARG A 82 -4.99 6.93 3.51
CA ARG A 82 -5.69 7.61 4.61
C ARG A 82 -4.87 7.68 5.89
N PHE A 83 -4.06 6.66 6.17
CA PHE A 83 -3.19 6.63 7.34
C PHE A 83 -2.10 7.70 7.24
N ILE A 84 -1.43 7.79 6.08
CA ILE A 84 -0.39 8.80 5.82
C ILE A 84 -0.98 10.21 5.83
N GLU A 85 -2.14 10.42 5.22
CA GLU A 85 -2.83 11.72 5.21
C GLU A 85 -3.23 12.17 6.61
N GLN A 86 -3.69 11.26 7.48
CA GLN A 86 -4.04 11.58 8.88
C GLN A 86 -2.83 11.93 9.74
N ARG A 87 -1.66 11.38 9.42
CA ARG A 87 -0.39 11.65 10.16
C ARG A 87 0.32 12.91 9.67
N SER A 88 0.03 13.34 8.44
CA SER A 88 0.63 14.52 7.81
C SER A 88 -0.11 15.84 8.11
N ALA A 89 -1.17 15.80 8.93
CA ALA A 89 -1.99 16.95 9.35
C ALA A 89 -1.69 17.39 10.79
#